data_AF-A0A4R6YMX0-F1
#
_entry.id   AF-A0A4R6YMX0-F1
#
_cell.length_a   1.000
_cell.length_b   1.000
_cell.length_c   1.000
_cell.angle_alpha   90.00
_cell.angle_beta   90.00
_cell.angle_gamma   90.00
#
_symmetry.space_group_name_H-M   'P 1'
#
loop_
_entity.id
_entity.type
_entity.pdbx_description
1 polymer ?
#
loop_
_entity_poly.entity_id
_entity_poly.type
_entity_poly.pdbx_seq_one_letter_code
_entity_poly.pdbx_strand_id
1 'polypeptide(L)'
;MLATPSVDPAIYVKDMVTGDVINVTASLGRMAPFQAPMMDLSADGSVLAFTWYTSDPSDPAVFNRALVYTVELRGIQPTAPTPVPGLSRVAVALLAAGVALGAWMGFRRDRRKRAQARMALA
;
A
#
# COMPACT_ATOMS: atom_id res chain seq x y z
N MET A 1 23.63 -11.40 4.98
CA MET A 1 23.09 -10.74 6.19
C MET A 1 22.06 -9.73 5.72
N LEU A 2 20.80 -9.83 6.14
CA LEU A 2 19.77 -8.84 5.81
C LEU A 2 20.17 -7.50 6.44
N ALA A 3 20.09 -6.40 5.68
CA ALA A 3 20.20 -5.07 6.27
C ALA A 3 19.01 -4.90 7.23
N THR A 4 19.26 -4.94 8.53
CA THR A 4 18.22 -4.70 9.53
C THR A 4 17.68 -3.27 9.30
N PRO A 5 16.36 -3.10 9.11
CA PRO A 5 15.77 -1.77 8.98
C PRO A 5 16.18 -0.92 10.18
N SER A 6 16.69 0.28 9.93
CA SER A 6 17.10 1.19 10.99
C SER A 6 15.88 1.93 11.55
N VAL A 7 16.02 2.56 12.73
CA VAL A 7 14.97 3.43 13.29
C VAL A 7 14.79 4.71 12.46
N ASP A 8 15.83 5.11 11.70
CA ASP A 8 15.77 6.26 10.82
C ASP A 8 15.03 5.90 9.52
N PRO A 9 14.11 6.76 9.04
CA PRO A 9 13.41 6.54 7.77
C PRO A 9 14.40 6.40 6.61
N ALA A 10 14.21 5.36 5.81
CA ALA A 10 15.02 5.05 4.64
C ALA A 10 14.18 4.35 3.58
N ILE A 11 14.64 4.39 2.34
CA ILE A 11 14.03 3.65 1.23
C ILE A 11 14.84 2.38 1.02
N TYR A 12 14.14 1.24 1.00
CA TYR A 12 14.72 -0.07 0.79
C TYR A 12 14.15 -0.70 -0.47
N VAL A 13 15.01 -1.34 -1.25
CA VAL A 13 14.62 -2.18 -2.38
C VAL A 13 14.88 -3.64 -2.00
N LYS A 14 13.88 -4.49 -2.23
CA LYS A 14 13.97 -5.93 -2.00
C LYS A 14 13.98 -6.67 -3.33
N ASP A 15 15.01 -7.48 -3.55
CA ASP A 15 15.01 -8.49 -4.60
C ASP A 15 14.07 -9.63 -4.17
N MET A 16 13.04 -9.89 -4.98
CA MET A 16 12.03 -10.91 -4.68
C MET A 16 12.48 -12.33 -5.07
N VAL A 17 13.51 -12.46 -5.91
CA VAL A 17 14.12 -13.72 -6.33
C VAL A 17 15.13 -14.19 -5.29
N THR A 18 16.06 -13.33 -4.88
CA THR A 18 17.11 -13.69 -3.92
C THR A 18 16.70 -13.43 -2.47
N GLY A 19 15.75 -12.51 -2.25
CA GLY A 19 15.37 -12.03 -0.93
C GLY A 19 16.27 -10.92 -0.38
N ASP A 20 17.26 -10.47 -1.15
CA ASP A 20 18.19 -9.42 -0.74
C ASP A 20 17.49 -8.09 -0.53
N VAL A 21 17.98 -7.29 0.43
CA VAL A 21 17.43 -5.98 0.76
C VAL A 21 18.55 -4.96 0.77
N ILE A 22 18.40 -3.89 -0.01
CA ILE A 22 19.39 -2.81 -0.18
C ILE A 22 18.78 -1.49 0.26
N ASN A 23 19.49 -0.73 1.09
CA ASN A 23 19.14 0.65 1.44
C ASN A 23 19.63 1.60 0.34
N VAL A 24 18.72 2.14 -0.46
CA VAL A 24 19.08 3.02 -1.60
C VAL A 24 19.32 4.47 -1.19
N THR A 25 18.99 4.83 0.05
CA THR A 25 19.18 6.17 0.62
C THR A 25 20.36 6.26 1.59
N ALA A 26 21.17 5.21 1.72
CA ALA A 26 22.24 5.12 2.72
C ALA A 26 23.26 6.27 2.63
N SER A 27 23.50 6.82 1.43
CA SER A 27 24.41 7.93 1.19
C SER A 27 23.77 9.32 1.32
N LEU A 28 22.44 9.41 1.47
CA LEU A 28 21.69 10.68 1.46
C LEU A 28 21.47 11.25 2.87
N GLY A 29 22.10 10.66 3.89
CA GLY A 29 21.98 11.08 5.27
C GLY A 29 20.61 10.79 5.87
N ARG A 30 20.26 11.51 6.94
CA ARG A 30 19.00 11.32 7.65
C ARG A 30 17.86 12.08 6.97
N MET A 31 16.74 11.39 6.77
CA MET A 31 15.51 12.01 6.28
C MET A 31 14.90 12.94 7.33
N ALA A 32 14.33 14.05 6.88
CA ALA A 32 13.53 14.92 7.74
C ALA A 32 12.35 14.15 8.36
N PRO A 33 12.09 14.33 9.67
CA PRO A 33 10.97 13.66 10.32
C PRO A 33 9.64 14.17 9.74
N PHE A 34 8.63 13.31 9.76
CA PHE A 34 7.25 13.60 9.30
C PHE A 34 7.06 13.86 7.80
N GLN A 35 8.13 13.79 6.99
CA GLN A 35 8.00 13.77 5.53
C GLN A 35 7.86 12.33 5.04
N ALA A 36 7.07 12.10 4.00
CA ALA A 36 7.01 10.82 3.31
C ALA A 36 7.59 10.99 1.90
N PRO A 37 8.55 10.15 1.48
CA PRO A 37 9.07 10.24 0.13
C PRO A 37 7.99 9.84 -0.88
N MET A 38 7.81 10.65 -1.92
CA MET A 38 7.13 10.21 -3.13
C MET A 38 8.09 9.30 -3.91
N MET A 39 7.59 8.21 -4.46
CA MET A 39 8.40 7.21 -5.16
C MET A 39 7.66 6.74 -6.42
N ASP A 40 8.42 6.45 -7.47
CA ASP A 40 7.92 5.83 -8.68
C ASP A 40 8.98 4.87 -9.25
N LEU A 41 8.55 3.72 -9.74
CA LEU A 41 9.42 2.69 -10.31
C LEU A 41 9.11 2.58 -11.80
N SER A 42 10.15 2.60 -12.63
CA SER A 42 10.01 2.45 -14.08
C SER A 42 9.32 1.12 -14.42
N ALA A 43 8.63 1.08 -15.57
CA ALA A 43 7.86 -0.11 -15.98
C ALA A 43 8.71 -1.38 -16.15
N ASP A 44 9.99 -1.22 -16.46
CA ASP A 44 10.98 -2.28 -16.55
C ASP A 44 11.70 -2.58 -15.22
N GLY A 45 11.39 -1.85 -14.14
CA GLY A 45 12.01 -2.01 -12.83
C GLY A 45 13.47 -1.59 -12.75
N SER A 46 14.03 -0.97 -13.79
CA SER A 46 15.46 -0.62 -13.86
C SER A 46 15.80 0.71 -13.18
N VAL A 47 14.82 1.59 -12.95
CA VAL A 47 15.03 2.90 -12.34
C VAL A 47 13.98 3.19 -11.28
N LEU A 48 14.42 3.52 -10.07
CA LEU A 48 13.58 4.06 -9.00
C LEU A 48 13.79 5.57 -8.91
N ALA A 49 12.74 6.34 -9.09
CA ALA A 49 12.72 7.78 -8.82
C ALA A 49 12.08 8.04 -7.46
N PHE A 50 12.64 8.95 -6.66
CA PHE A 50 12.05 9.32 -5.37
C PHE A 50 12.40 10.73 -4.95
N THR A 51 11.57 11.31 -4.07
CA THR A 51 11.88 12.57 -3.39
C THR A 51 12.58 12.32 -2.06
N TRP A 52 13.54 13.17 -1.70
CA TRP A 52 14.20 13.12 -0.40
C TRP A 52 14.31 14.51 0.22
N TYR A 53 14.18 14.56 1.55
CA TYR A 53 14.32 15.78 2.35
C TYR A 53 15.40 15.51 3.39
N THR A 54 16.52 16.23 3.29
CA THR A 54 17.55 16.17 4.33
C THR A 54 17.22 17.15 5.46
N SER A 55 17.35 16.70 6.69
CA SER A 55 17.29 17.54 7.89
C SER A 55 18.65 17.95 8.42
N ASP A 56 19.73 17.70 7.67
CA ASP A 56 21.08 18.02 8.11
C ASP A 56 21.39 19.52 7.84
N PRO A 57 21.54 20.35 8.89
CA PRO A 57 21.85 21.77 8.71
C PRO A 57 23.28 22.03 8.23
N SER A 58 24.16 21.01 8.22
CA SER A 58 25.54 21.15 7.76
C SER A 58 25.65 21.33 6.24
N ASP A 59 24.60 20.96 5.49
CA ASP A 59 24.50 21.21 4.04
C ASP A 59 23.36 22.19 3.72
N PRO A 60 23.60 23.52 3.84
CA PRO A 60 22.57 24.53 3.67
C PRO A 60 22.04 24.62 2.22
N ALA A 61 22.72 24.05 1.23
CA ALA A 61 22.26 24.07 -0.16
C ALA A 61 21.03 23.20 -0.38
N VAL A 62 20.88 22.15 0.43
CA VAL A 62 19.86 21.11 0.32
C VAL A 62 18.98 21.00 1.57
N PHE A 63 19.38 21.62 2.68
CA PHE A 63 18.62 21.65 3.92
C PHE A 63 17.16 22.06 3.71
N ASN A 64 16.24 21.23 4.18
CA ASN A 64 14.80 21.45 4.12
C ASN A 64 14.24 21.69 2.70
N ARG A 65 14.90 21.13 1.67
CA ARG A 65 14.42 21.15 0.29
C ARG A 65 14.00 19.76 -0.16
N ALA A 66 12.94 19.70 -0.96
CA ALA A 66 12.57 18.50 -1.69
C ALA A 66 13.54 18.33 -2.86
N LEU A 67 14.30 17.24 -2.86
CA LEU A 67 15.17 16.88 -3.97
C LEU A 67 14.65 15.63 -4.65
N VAL A 68 14.82 15.55 -5.97
CA VAL A 68 14.45 14.37 -6.75
C VAL A 68 15.71 13.58 -7.07
N TYR A 69 15.69 12.30 -6.73
CA TYR A 69 16.77 11.35 -6.98
C TYR A 69 16.28 10.23 -7.89
N THR A 70 17.21 9.67 -8.65
CA THR A 70 17.01 8.44 -9.42
C THR A 70 18.11 7.45 -9.09
N VAL A 71 17.76 6.19 -8.89
CA VAL A 71 18.72 5.11 -8.70
C VAL A 71 18.51 4.07 -9.79
N GLU A 72 19.61 3.63 -10.41
CA GLU A 72 19.60 2.48 -11.30
C GLU A 72 19.61 1.19 -10.47
N LEU A 73 18.63 0.34 -10.71
CA LEU A 73 18.52 -0.98 -10.12
C LEU A 73 19.12 -2.00 -11.10
N ARG A 74 20.17 -2.68 -10.66
CA ARG A 74 20.78 -3.78 -11.43
C ARG A 74 20.22 -5.10 -10.90
N GLY A 75 19.60 -5.87 -11.78
CA GLY A 75 18.97 -7.14 -11.42
C GLY A 75 18.31 -7.82 -12.63
N ILE A 76 17.67 -8.96 -12.38
CA ILE A 76 16.85 -9.61 -13.40
C ILE A 76 15.59 -8.76 -13.59
N GLN A 77 15.33 -8.35 -14.83
CA GLN A 77 14.14 -7.58 -15.17
C GLN A 77 12.89 -8.32 -14.65
N PRO A 78 12.00 -7.66 -13.89
CA PRO A 78 10.81 -8.30 -13.38
C PRO A 78 10.02 -8.91 -14.53
N THR A 79 9.57 -10.16 -14.36
CA THR A 79 8.65 -10.76 -15.33
C THR A 79 7.42 -9.87 -15.44
N ALA A 80 6.90 -9.70 -16.66
CA ALA A 80 5.71 -8.89 -16.88
C ALA A 80 4.61 -9.28 -15.88
N PRO A 81 3.88 -8.29 -15.32
CA PRO A 81 2.86 -8.55 -14.30
C PRO A 81 1.90 -9.64 -14.78
N THR A 82 1.76 -10.70 -14.00
CA THR A 82 0.73 -11.71 -14.28
C THR A 82 -0.59 -11.21 -13.69
N PRO A 83 -1.66 -11.13 -14.48
CA PRO A 83 -2.96 -10.74 -13.95
C PRO A 83 -3.37 -11.73 -12.87
N VAL A 84 -3.53 -11.25 -11.64
CA VAL A 84 -4.10 -12.07 -10.57
C VAL A 84 -5.59 -12.23 -10.85
N PRO A 85 -6.16 -13.45 -10.83
CA PRO A 85 -7.59 -13.64 -10.99
C PRO A 85 -8.37 -12.82 -9.95
N GLY A 86 -9.03 -11.76 -10.40
CA GLY A 86 -9.99 -11.02 -9.60
C GLY A 86 -11.30 -11.80 -9.47
N LEU A 87 -12.09 -11.46 -8.45
CA LEU A 87 -13.50 -11.89 -8.40
C LEU A 87 -14.17 -11.49 -9.71
N SER A 88 -14.73 -12.48 -10.43
CA SER A 88 -15.47 -12.18 -11.65
C SER A 88 -16.64 -11.25 -11.32
N ARG A 89 -17.06 -10.42 -12.28
CA ARG A 89 -18.24 -9.55 -12.11
C ARG A 89 -19.48 -10.35 -11.67
N VAL A 90 -19.58 -11.60 -12.13
CA VAL A 90 -20.63 -12.54 -11.74
C VAL A 90 -20.52 -12.91 -10.26
N ALA A 91 -19.32 -13.25 -9.77
CA ALA A 91 -19.11 -13.57 -8.36
C ALA A 91 -19.40 -12.37 -7.44
N VAL A 92 -19.02 -11.16 -7.86
CA VAL A 92 -19.38 -9.91 -7.16
C VAL A 92 -20.90 -9.71 -7.12
N ALA A 93 -21.59 -9.93 -8.25
CA ALA A 93 -23.04 -9.79 -8.33
C ALA A 93 -23.77 -10.81 -7.44
N LEU A 94 -23.30 -12.06 -7.40
CA LEU A 94 -23.86 -13.10 -6.53
C LEU A 94 -23.67 -12.79 -5.05
N LEU A 95 -22.49 -12.29 -4.65
CA LEU A 95 -22.25 -11.83 -3.29
C LEU A 95 -23.18 -10.67 -2.91
N ALA A 96 -23.32 -9.68 -3.78
CA ALA A 96 -24.22 -8.54 -3.57
C ALA A 96 -25.69 -8.99 -3.43
N ALA A 97 -26.14 -9.90 -4.30
CA ALA A 97 -27.49 -10.46 -4.24
C ALA A 97 -27.73 -11.25 -2.95
N GLY A 98 -26.74 -12.04 -2.51
CA GLY A 98 -26.80 -12.77 -1.24
C GLY A 98 -26.94 -11.84 -0.02
N VAL A 99 -26.16 -10.75 0.01
CA VAL A 99 -26.26 -9.73 1.07
C VAL A 99 -27.63 -9.06 1.07
N ALA A 100 -28.15 -8.67 -0.10
CA ALA A 100 -29.46 -8.04 -0.22
C ALA A 100 -30.61 -8.96 0.23
N LEU A 101 -30.56 -10.25 -0.16
CA LEU A 101 -31.52 -11.27 0.28
C LEU A 101 -31.48 -11.47 1.79
N GLY A 102 -30.28 -11.57 2.36
CA GLY A 102 -30.08 -11.67 3.82
C GLY A 102 -30.71 -10.50 4.57
N ALA A 103 -30.43 -9.27 4.13
CA ALA A 103 -30.99 -8.06 4.72
C ALA A 103 -32.52 -8.01 4.62
N TRP A 104 -33.07 -8.36 3.45
CA TRP A 104 -34.53 -8.38 3.24
C TRP A 104 -35.23 -9.42 4.12
N MET A 105 -34.65 -10.62 4.26
CA MET A 105 -35.19 -11.66 5.14
C MET A 105 -35.15 -11.25 6.62
N GLY A 106 -34.06 -10.61 7.07
CA GLY A 106 -33.96 -10.06 8.43
C GLY A 106 -35.06 -9.04 8.72
N PHE A 107 -35.25 -8.08 7.81
CA PHE A 107 -36.27 -7.04 7.94
C PHE A 107 -37.70 -7.60 7.97
N ARG A 108 -37.99 -8.65 7.19
CA ARG A 108 -39.29 -9.32 7.22
C ARG A 108 -39.56 -10.04 8.54
N ARG A 109 -38.56 -10.70 9.12
CA ARG A 109 -38.71 -11.38 10.42
C ARG A 109 -39.04 -10.38 11.53
N ASP A 110 -38.37 -9.24 11.57
CA ASP A 110 -38.63 -8.20 12.57
C ASP A 110 -40.04 -7.61 12.46
N ARG A 111 -40.52 -7.36 11.23
CA ARG A 111 -41.89 -6.88 11.02
C ARG A 111 -42.94 -7.86 11.57
N ARG A 112 -42.74 -9.17 11.39
CA ARG A 112 -43.65 -10.19 11.92
C ARG A 112 -43.65 -10.22 13.46
N LYS A 113 -42.47 -10.19 14.08
CA LYS A 113 -42.35 -10.13 15.55
C LYS A 113 -43.05 -8.91 16.14
N ARG A 114 -42.89 -7.73 15.52
CA ARG A 114 -43.55 -6.49 15.96
C ARG A 114 -45.08 -6.55 15.81
N ALA A 115 -45.58 -7.19 14.75
CA ALA A 115 -47.02 -7.36 14.56
C ALA A 115 -47.63 -8.29 15.63
N GLN A 116 -46.96 -9.40 15.94
CA GLN A 116 -47.39 -10.33 16.99
C GLN A 116 -47.38 -9.68 18.38
N ALA A 117 -46.35 -8.92 18.72
CA ALA A 117 -46.26 -8.20 19.99
C ALA A 117 -47.38 -7.16 20.17
N ARG A 118 -47.85 -6.52 19.09
CA ARG A 118 -48.99 -5.59 19.14
C ARG A 118 -50.33 -6.29 19.37
N MET A 119 -50.52 -7.48 18.82
CA MET A 119 -51.76 -8.26 19.04
C MET A 119 -51.84 -8.84 20.44
N ALA A 120 -50.72 -9.13 21.10
CA ALA A 120 -50.70 -9.66 22.46
C ALA A 120 -50.96 -8.60 23.55
N LEU A 121 -50.96 -7.32 23.20
CA LEU A 121 -51.19 -6.18 24.12
C LEU A 121 -52.59 -5.56 23.96
N ALA A 122 -53.39 -6.04 23.01
CA ALA A 122 -54.76 -5.62 22.76
C ALA A 122 -55.73 -6.66 23.32
#